data_AF-A0A939RB55-F1
#
_entry.id   AF-A0A939RB55-F1
#
_cell.length_a   1.000
_cell.length_b   1.000
_cell.length_c   1.000
_cell.angle_alpha   90.00
_cell.angle_beta   90.00
_cell.angle_gamma   90.00
#
_symmetry.space_group_name_H-M   'P 1'
#
loop_
_entity.id
_entity.type
_entity.pdbx_description
1 polymer ?
#
loop_
_entity_poly.entity_id
_entity_poly.type
_entity_poly.pdbx_seq_one_letter_code
_entity_poly.pdbx_strand_id
1 'polypeptide(L)'
;MGIMTRPEVKTLADGGKYWEHKYENFYLKAYVPATKIDGQVLNYGFRAPLLLIFEEERMSEAEAIAFAEKKGLARIASANDSSVLFVYPTCEVGWEKATDALYIELIAETKIHFMYADGIAEIHDFFTRTFKGFFIRGAIFRADIYSFGKSADYCAKNLLKKSDGEYLWGPGEITPAMCSMERLSVQPDVQRKDIAILSVGNSDEINAAFKGCENLLIKDKAEYEKDFKAFVRKFKMWCGHIELEPDFEELGMVEEPGMTEVQTSPRNMRYKEPTHKVGYFAYYNKGLLDKDPVPLVVGFHGGGDSSMYLTFVAGWWEICHRYGFLFVSLENHQDVPGPEAIQVVEHLKKKYNVDAKRVYATGFSMGSGKTWD
;
A
#
# COMPACT_ATOMS: atom_id res chain seq x y z
N MET A 1 1.98 -10.51 17.18
CA MET A 1 3.25 -10.29 17.88
C MET A 1 4.38 -10.47 16.87
N GLY A 2 5.11 -9.40 16.57
CA GLY A 2 6.16 -9.44 15.54
C GLY A 2 7.21 -10.52 15.79
N ILE A 3 7.77 -11.05 14.71
CA ILE A 3 8.79 -12.10 14.78
C ILE A 3 10.12 -11.49 15.23
N MET A 4 10.78 -12.11 16.20
CA MET A 4 11.99 -11.53 16.83
C MET A 4 13.27 -11.78 16.04
N THR A 5 13.23 -12.70 15.08
CA THR A 5 14.34 -13.02 14.18
C THR A 5 13.92 -12.67 12.76
N ARG A 6 14.78 -11.95 12.03
CA ARG A 6 14.51 -11.60 10.63
C ARG A 6 14.40 -12.89 9.81
N PRO A 7 13.36 -13.05 8.98
CA PRO A 7 13.29 -14.17 8.03
C PRO A 7 14.52 -14.23 7.15
N GLU A 8 14.93 -15.45 6.78
CA GLU A 8 15.98 -15.63 5.79
C GLU A 8 15.47 -15.19 4.42
N VAL A 9 16.15 -14.20 3.83
CA VAL A 9 15.78 -13.63 2.53
C VAL A 9 16.67 -14.21 1.43
N LYS A 10 16.04 -14.89 0.48
CA LYS A 10 16.67 -15.33 -0.76
C LYS A 10 16.62 -14.22 -1.79
N THR A 11 17.76 -13.91 -2.40
CA THR A 11 17.82 -13.02 -3.57
C THR A 11 17.75 -13.86 -4.85
N LEU A 12 16.79 -13.53 -5.71
CA LEU A 12 16.56 -14.18 -6.99
C LEU A 12 17.48 -13.61 -8.08
N ALA A 13 17.56 -14.29 -9.23
CA ALA A 13 18.48 -13.93 -10.32
C ALA A 13 18.20 -12.54 -10.94
N ASP A 14 16.96 -12.08 -10.89
CA ASP A 14 16.52 -10.78 -11.38
C ASP A 14 16.67 -9.65 -10.33
N GLY A 15 17.16 -9.97 -9.14
CA GLY A 15 17.28 -9.06 -8.00
C GLY A 15 16.06 -9.04 -7.07
N GLY A 16 14.97 -9.72 -7.44
CA GLY A 16 13.80 -9.91 -6.59
C GLY A 16 14.15 -10.65 -5.29
N LYS A 17 13.27 -10.56 -4.30
CA LYS A 17 13.43 -11.18 -2.98
C LYS A 17 12.34 -12.20 -2.72
N TYR A 18 12.69 -13.23 -1.99
CA TYR A 18 11.76 -14.25 -1.56
C TYR A 18 12.09 -14.67 -0.12
N TRP A 19 11.06 -14.80 0.71
CA TRP A 19 11.20 -15.37 2.05
C TRP A 19 9.91 -16.05 2.49
N GLU A 20 10.03 -16.97 3.44
CA GLU A 20 8.91 -17.69 4.01
C GLU A 20 8.93 -17.63 5.53
N HIS A 21 7.75 -17.71 6.13
CA HIS A 21 7.62 -17.87 7.57
C HIS A 21 6.38 -18.70 7.92
N LYS A 22 6.45 -19.43 9.04
CA LYS A 22 5.31 -20.12 9.63
C LYS A 22 4.85 -19.36 10.87
N TYR A 23 3.66 -18.77 10.77
CA TYR A 23 2.95 -18.16 11.88
C TYR A 23 2.07 -19.19 12.61
N GLU A 24 1.27 -18.77 13.59
CA GLU A 24 0.43 -19.69 14.35
C GLU A 24 -0.64 -20.32 13.45
N ASN A 25 -1.40 -19.50 12.73
CA ASN A 25 -2.54 -19.93 11.93
C ASN A 25 -2.27 -20.00 10.42
N PHE A 26 -1.13 -19.50 9.93
CA PHE A 26 -0.80 -19.52 8.50
C PHE A 26 0.70 -19.69 8.18
N TYR A 27 0.94 -20.29 7.02
CA TYR A 27 2.19 -20.20 6.28
C TYR A 27 2.16 -18.98 5.40
N LEU A 28 3.25 -18.22 5.37
CA LEU A 28 3.46 -17.09 4.49
C LEU A 28 4.62 -17.37 3.54
N LYS A 29 4.42 -17.01 2.28
CA LYS A 29 5.51 -16.76 1.33
C LYS A 29 5.39 -15.32 0.85
N ALA A 30 6.47 -14.57 0.92
CA ALA A 30 6.52 -13.22 0.38
C ALA A 30 7.43 -13.23 -0.83
N TYR A 31 6.85 -12.91 -1.99
CA TYR A 31 7.61 -12.60 -3.19
C TYR A 31 7.63 -11.09 -3.40
N VAL A 32 8.82 -10.50 -3.39
CA VAL A 32 9.07 -9.09 -3.66
C VAL A 32 9.73 -9.01 -5.04
N PRO A 33 8.98 -8.68 -6.11
CA PRO A 33 9.55 -8.60 -7.44
C PRO A 33 10.62 -7.51 -7.53
N ALA A 34 11.59 -7.68 -8.42
CA ALA A 34 12.55 -6.62 -8.70
C ALA A 34 11.82 -5.34 -9.14
N THR A 35 12.23 -4.20 -8.60
CA THR A 35 11.66 -2.89 -8.95
C THR A 35 12.75 -1.86 -9.23
N LYS A 36 12.40 -0.86 -10.03
CA LYS A 36 13.22 0.34 -10.26
C LYS A 36 12.95 1.44 -9.24
N ILE A 37 11.93 1.28 -8.40
CA ILE A 37 11.57 2.25 -7.37
C ILE A 37 12.60 2.18 -6.25
N ASP A 38 13.17 3.32 -5.90
CA ASP A 38 14.00 3.48 -4.71
C ASP A 38 13.06 3.67 -3.50
N GLY A 39 12.53 2.57 -2.96
CA GLY A 39 11.48 2.57 -1.91
C GLY A 39 11.87 3.30 -0.63
N GLN A 40 13.17 3.37 -0.32
CA GLN A 40 13.68 4.13 0.82
C GLN A 40 13.56 5.65 0.63
N VAL A 41 13.53 6.11 -0.62
CA VAL A 41 13.41 7.52 -1.00
C VAL A 41 11.98 7.85 -1.39
N LEU A 42 11.29 6.94 -2.07
CA LEU A 42 9.93 7.09 -2.60
C LEU A 42 9.01 6.04 -1.95
N ASN A 43 8.47 6.35 -0.79
CA ASN A 43 7.67 5.41 -0.01
C ASN A 43 6.20 5.39 -0.47
N TYR A 44 5.83 4.36 -1.23
CA TYR A 44 4.46 4.13 -1.69
C TYR A 44 3.57 3.51 -0.62
N GLY A 45 3.99 3.46 0.65
CA GLY A 45 3.37 2.69 1.72
C GLY A 45 1.86 2.84 1.89
N PHE A 46 1.29 4.02 1.67
CA PHE A 46 -0.16 4.26 1.77
C PHE A 46 -0.91 4.05 0.45
N ARG A 47 -0.19 3.90 -0.66
CA ARG A 47 -0.74 3.67 -2.00
C ARG A 47 -0.60 2.24 -2.50
N ALA A 48 0.44 1.56 -2.05
CA ALA A 48 0.75 0.19 -2.42
C ALA A 48 -0.40 -0.76 -2.00
N PRO A 49 -0.86 -1.64 -2.91
CA PRO A 49 -1.84 -2.66 -2.55
C PRO A 49 -1.22 -3.69 -1.60
N LEU A 50 -2.03 -4.23 -0.70
CA LEU A 50 -1.69 -5.41 0.08
C LEU A 50 -2.25 -6.64 -0.67
N LEU A 51 -1.43 -7.18 -1.58
CA LEU A 51 -1.82 -8.31 -2.45
C LEU A 51 -1.73 -9.62 -1.67
N LEU A 52 -2.88 -10.14 -1.24
CA LEU A 52 -3.02 -11.37 -0.48
C LEU A 52 -3.55 -12.48 -1.37
N ILE A 53 -2.74 -13.48 -1.65
CA ILE A 53 -3.09 -14.61 -2.49
C ILE A 53 -3.35 -15.78 -1.55
N PHE A 54 -4.62 -16.13 -1.39
CA PHE A 54 -4.99 -17.27 -0.57
C PHE A 54 -4.90 -18.52 -1.44
N GLU A 55 -3.84 -19.29 -1.23
CA GLU A 55 -3.51 -20.45 -2.05
C GLU A 55 -4.54 -21.55 -1.83
N GLU A 56 -5.18 -22.10 -2.89
CA GLU A 56 -6.09 -23.25 -2.72
C GLU A 56 -5.38 -24.46 -2.09
N GLU A 57 -4.19 -24.77 -2.61
CA GLU A 57 -3.25 -25.76 -2.10
C GLU A 57 -1.89 -25.06 -1.94
N ARG A 58 -1.09 -25.47 -0.95
CA ARG A 58 0.19 -24.82 -0.66
C ARG A 58 1.15 -25.00 -1.85
N MET A 59 1.45 -23.91 -2.56
CA MET A 59 2.40 -23.91 -3.68
C MET A 59 3.84 -24.07 -3.18
N SER A 60 4.74 -24.52 -4.03
CA SER A 60 6.18 -24.33 -3.87
C SER A 60 6.61 -22.89 -4.21
N GLU A 61 7.86 -22.51 -3.87
CA GLU A 61 8.45 -21.23 -4.27
C GLU A 61 8.32 -20.98 -5.78
N ALA A 62 8.69 -21.97 -6.61
CA ALA A 62 8.66 -21.83 -8.05
C ALA A 62 7.24 -21.64 -8.60
N GLU A 63 6.26 -22.35 -8.03
CA GLU A 63 4.86 -22.23 -8.41
C GLU A 63 4.28 -20.87 -7.99
N ALA A 64 4.59 -20.39 -6.80
CA ALA A 64 4.15 -19.08 -6.31
C ALA A 64 4.69 -17.93 -7.20
N ILE A 65 5.99 -17.94 -7.51
CA ILE A 65 6.61 -16.95 -8.41
C ILE A 65 5.97 -17.03 -9.80
N ALA A 66 5.85 -18.23 -10.37
CA ALA A 66 5.23 -18.42 -11.68
C ALA A 66 3.76 -17.95 -11.71
N PHE A 67 3.02 -18.17 -10.62
CA PHE A 67 1.66 -17.68 -10.47
C PHE A 67 1.60 -16.16 -10.47
N ALA A 68 2.45 -15.50 -9.65
CA ALA A 68 2.51 -14.04 -9.57
C ALA A 68 2.82 -13.39 -10.91
N GLU A 69 3.80 -13.95 -11.65
CA GLU A 69 4.19 -13.46 -12.98
C GLU A 69 3.10 -13.64 -14.03
N LYS A 70 2.52 -14.84 -14.08
CA LYS A 70 1.48 -15.20 -15.04
C LYS A 70 0.21 -14.38 -14.86
N LYS A 71 -0.19 -14.12 -13.61
CA LYS A 71 -1.40 -13.35 -13.28
C LYS A 71 -1.18 -11.84 -13.34
N GLY A 72 0.07 -11.38 -13.45
CA GLY A 72 0.43 -9.96 -13.46
C GLY A 72 0.50 -9.31 -12.08
N LEU A 73 0.40 -10.11 -11.01
CA LEU A 73 0.55 -9.65 -9.63
C LEU A 73 1.96 -9.11 -9.38
N ALA A 74 2.98 -9.76 -9.94
CA ALA A 74 4.37 -9.31 -9.84
C ALA A 74 4.58 -7.92 -10.46
N ARG A 75 3.93 -7.66 -11.61
CA ARG A 75 3.97 -6.34 -12.27
C ARG A 75 3.28 -5.26 -11.43
N ILE A 76 2.14 -5.58 -10.82
CA ILE A 76 1.44 -4.66 -9.90
C ILE A 76 2.33 -4.34 -8.70
N ALA A 77 2.89 -5.38 -8.05
CA ALA A 77 3.74 -5.22 -6.88
C ALA A 77 5.01 -4.40 -7.19
N SER A 78 5.72 -4.73 -8.27
CA SER A 78 6.92 -4.01 -8.72
C SER A 78 6.64 -2.52 -8.98
N ALA A 79 5.50 -2.21 -9.60
CA ALA A 79 5.11 -0.84 -9.93
C ALA A 79 4.74 0.03 -8.71
N ASN A 80 4.59 -0.57 -7.52
CA ASN A 80 4.17 0.12 -6.30
C ASN A 80 5.09 -0.15 -5.10
N ASP A 81 6.29 -0.70 -5.32
CA ASP A 81 7.22 -1.11 -4.25
C ASP A 81 6.53 -1.97 -3.17
N SER A 82 5.81 -3.01 -3.63
CA SER A 82 5.03 -3.91 -2.78
C SER A 82 5.46 -5.38 -2.96
N SER A 83 4.79 -6.25 -2.22
CA SER A 83 4.99 -7.71 -2.22
C SER A 83 3.73 -8.42 -2.69
N VAL A 84 3.91 -9.63 -3.24
CA VAL A 84 2.84 -10.62 -3.43
C VAL A 84 2.94 -11.62 -2.29
N LEU A 85 1.90 -11.71 -1.46
CA LEU A 85 1.89 -12.52 -0.24
C LEU A 85 1.01 -13.74 -0.43
N PHE A 86 1.63 -14.92 -0.43
CA PHE A 86 0.92 -16.19 -0.53
C PHE A 86 0.65 -16.73 0.86
N VAL A 87 -0.62 -16.99 1.15
CA VAL A 87 -1.10 -17.37 2.47
C VAL A 87 -1.77 -18.74 2.38
N TYR A 88 -1.40 -19.64 3.28
CA TYR A 88 -2.03 -20.95 3.42
C TYR A 88 -2.19 -21.34 4.90
N PRO A 89 -3.33 -21.88 5.35
CA PRO A 89 -3.56 -22.24 6.74
C PRO A 89 -2.60 -23.31 7.28
N THR A 90 -2.28 -23.25 8.58
CA THR A 90 -1.44 -24.25 9.26
C THR A 90 -2.20 -25.48 9.76
N CYS A 91 -3.54 -25.42 9.82
CA CYS A 91 -4.35 -26.52 10.33
C CYS A 91 -4.38 -27.73 9.37
N GLU A 92 -4.50 -28.94 9.94
CA GLU A 92 -4.29 -30.22 9.23
C GLU A 92 -5.16 -30.45 7.98
N VAL A 93 -6.33 -29.83 7.90
CA VAL A 93 -7.26 -29.97 6.75
C VAL A 93 -7.36 -28.69 5.91
N GLY A 94 -6.40 -27.79 6.06
CA GLY A 94 -6.32 -26.54 5.31
C GLY A 94 -7.54 -25.65 5.52
N TRP A 95 -8.07 -25.07 4.45
CA TRP A 95 -9.15 -24.08 4.50
C TRP A 95 -10.45 -24.55 5.14
N GLU A 96 -10.71 -25.86 5.19
CA GLU A 96 -11.94 -26.43 5.75
C GLU A 96 -12.08 -26.20 7.26
N LYS A 97 -10.96 -26.06 7.99
CA LYS A 97 -10.93 -25.74 9.43
C LYS A 97 -10.32 -24.38 9.74
N ALA A 98 -9.90 -23.62 8.74
CA ALA A 98 -9.41 -22.27 8.96
C ALA A 98 -10.55 -21.39 9.50
N THR A 99 -10.28 -20.60 10.53
CA THR A 99 -11.21 -19.63 11.13
C THR A 99 -10.80 -18.21 10.78
N ASP A 100 -11.59 -17.21 11.16
CA ASP A 100 -11.25 -15.79 11.03
C ASP A 100 -10.00 -15.38 11.82
N ALA A 101 -9.57 -16.18 12.81
CA ALA A 101 -8.30 -16.01 13.51
C ALA A 101 -7.10 -15.94 12.56
N LEU A 102 -7.13 -16.67 11.44
CA LEU A 102 -6.08 -16.61 10.41
C LEU A 102 -5.94 -15.20 9.84
N TYR A 103 -7.05 -14.58 9.45
CA TYR A 103 -7.04 -13.25 8.85
C TYR A 103 -6.71 -12.18 9.89
N ILE A 104 -7.23 -12.31 11.11
CA ILE A 104 -6.91 -11.42 12.23
C ILE A 104 -5.40 -11.43 12.52
N GLU A 105 -4.79 -12.61 12.59
CA GLU A 105 -3.34 -12.75 12.80
C GLU A 105 -2.56 -12.17 11.62
N LEU A 106 -2.93 -12.49 10.37
CA LEU A 106 -2.27 -11.97 9.17
C LEU A 106 -2.22 -10.44 9.15
N ILE A 107 -3.34 -9.79 9.49
CA ILE A 107 -3.41 -8.32 9.57
C ILE A 107 -2.59 -7.79 10.76
N ALA A 108 -2.63 -8.45 11.91
CA ALA A 108 -1.79 -8.07 13.06
C ALA A 108 -0.29 -8.18 12.75
N GLU A 109 0.13 -9.12 11.91
CA GLU A 109 1.52 -9.28 11.47
C GLU A 109 1.91 -8.38 10.29
N THR A 110 0.97 -7.57 9.78
CA THR A 110 1.21 -6.64 8.67
C THR A 110 1.26 -5.19 9.16
N LYS A 111 2.31 -4.47 8.80
CA LYS A 111 2.53 -3.08 9.23
C LYS A 111 3.03 -2.19 8.10
N ILE A 112 2.57 -0.94 8.09
CA ILE A 112 3.18 0.13 7.31
C ILE A 112 4.30 0.74 8.14
N HIS A 113 5.50 0.78 7.59
CA HIS A 113 6.63 1.43 8.26
C HIS A 113 7.63 1.96 7.24
N PHE A 114 8.32 3.05 7.56
CA PHE A 114 9.34 3.65 6.69
C PHE A 114 10.69 2.92 6.79
N MET A 115 10.98 2.27 7.91
CA MET A 115 12.12 1.35 8.02
C MET A 115 11.67 -0.04 7.57
N TYR A 116 11.98 -0.38 6.32
CA TYR A 116 11.68 -1.69 5.74
C TYR A 116 12.71 -2.05 4.67
N ALA A 117 12.87 -3.34 4.42
CA ALA A 117 13.64 -3.88 3.30
C ALA A 117 13.14 -5.29 2.99
N ASP A 118 13.23 -5.73 1.74
CA ASP A 118 12.83 -7.08 1.31
C ASP A 118 11.37 -7.45 1.66
N GLY A 119 10.46 -6.47 1.65
CA GLY A 119 9.07 -6.69 2.04
C GLY A 119 8.85 -6.90 3.55
N ILE A 120 9.86 -6.60 4.37
CA ILE A 120 9.84 -6.77 5.83
C ILE A 120 10.00 -5.40 6.49
N ALA A 121 9.03 -5.02 7.32
CA ALA A 121 9.09 -3.85 8.18
C ALA A 121 9.85 -4.17 9.48
N GLU A 122 10.73 -3.26 9.91
CA GLU A 122 11.42 -3.34 11.19
C GLU A 122 10.87 -2.26 12.12
N ILE A 123 10.28 -2.67 13.25
CA ILE A 123 9.62 -1.74 14.18
C ILE A 123 10.39 -1.67 15.49
N HIS A 124 10.60 -0.43 15.93
CA HIS A 124 11.12 -0.08 17.24
C HIS A 124 10.10 0.80 17.94
N ASP A 125 9.99 0.66 19.26
CA ASP A 125 9.24 1.60 20.09
C ASP A 125 9.81 3.01 19.92
N PHE A 126 8.96 3.99 19.60
CA PHE A 126 9.44 5.36 19.45
C PHE A 126 9.98 5.93 20.76
N PHE A 127 9.34 5.63 21.89
CA PHE A 127 9.70 6.21 23.19
C PHE A 127 10.84 5.45 23.86
N THR A 128 10.76 4.11 23.90
CA THR A 128 11.73 3.28 24.61
C THR A 128 12.89 2.84 23.71
N ARG A 129 12.80 3.05 22.39
CA ARG A 129 13.77 2.57 21.39
C ARG A 129 14.00 1.07 21.44
N THR A 130 13.02 0.32 21.94
CA THR A 130 13.12 -1.13 22.05
C THR A 130 12.62 -1.78 20.77
N PHE A 131 13.38 -2.75 20.27
CA PHE A 131 12.97 -3.55 19.12
C PHE A 131 11.67 -4.31 19.41
N LYS A 132 10.68 -4.21 18.52
CA LYS A 132 9.34 -4.82 18.67
C LYS A 132 9.11 -6.03 17.77
N GLY A 133 10.00 -6.27 16.81
CA GLY A 133 9.90 -7.38 15.87
C GLY A 133 9.99 -6.95 14.41
N PHE A 134 10.11 -7.94 13.56
CA PHE A 134 9.91 -7.82 12.13
C PHE A 134 8.45 -8.14 11.78
N PHE A 135 7.92 -7.44 10.80
CA PHE A 135 6.54 -7.55 10.36
C PHE A 135 6.48 -7.62 8.84
N ILE A 136 5.39 -8.16 8.30
CA ILE A 136 5.09 -8.09 6.88
C ILE A 136 4.90 -6.61 6.52
N ARG A 137 5.59 -6.13 5.48
CA ARG A 137 5.38 -4.75 5.01
C ARG A 137 4.09 -4.69 4.19
N GLY A 138 3.15 -3.84 4.57
CA GLY A 138 1.94 -3.65 3.76
C GLY A 138 0.89 -2.72 4.37
N ALA A 139 -0.03 -2.25 3.54
CA ALA A 139 -1.15 -1.39 3.94
C ALA A 139 -2.41 -2.19 4.22
N ILE A 140 -2.70 -2.44 5.50
CA ILE A 140 -3.82 -3.30 5.93
C ILE A 140 -5.19 -2.81 5.43
N PHE A 141 -5.37 -1.50 5.31
CA PHE A 141 -6.60 -0.89 4.80
C PHE A 141 -6.77 -1.05 3.27
N ARG A 142 -5.79 -1.66 2.59
CA ARG A 142 -5.82 -2.03 1.17
C ARG A 142 -5.69 -3.53 0.98
N ALA A 143 -6.12 -4.33 1.97
CA ALA A 143 -6.17 -5.78 1.84
C ALA A 143 -7.01 -6.18 0.62
N ASP A 144 -6.30 -6.65 -0.41
CA ASP A 144 -6.84 -7.16 -1.65
C ASP A 144 -6.64 -8.68 -1.68
N ILE A 145 -7.71 -9.40 -1.41
CA ILE A 145 -7.67 -10.86 -1.30
C ILE A 145 -8.03 -11.47 -2.64
N TYR A 146 -7.07 -12.20 -3.23
CA TYR A 146 -7.29 -13.05 -4.37
C TYR A 146 -7.30 -14.52 -3.95
N SER A 147 -8.46 -15.16 -4.10
CA SER A 147 -8.72 -16.53 -3.65
C SER A 147 -9.42 -17.36 -4.72
N PHE A 148 -9.24 -18.68 -4.65
CA PHE A 148 -9.81 -19.60 -5.63
C PHE A 148 -10.07 -20.99 -5.03
N GLY A 149 -11.17 -21.63 -5.44
CA GLY A 149 -11.55 -22.94 -4.92
C GLY A 149 -11.78 -22.91 -3.41
N LYS A 150 -11.16 -23.85 -2.67
CA LYS A 150 -11.32 -23.95 -1.21
C LYS A 150 -10.98 -22.66 -0.44
N SER A 151 -10.01 -21.89 -0.92
CA SER A 151 -9.66 -20.62 -0.28
C SER A 151 -10.69 -19.51 -0.55
N ALA A 152 -11.35 -19.56 -1.70
CA ALA A 152 -12.49 -18.68 -2.00
C ALA A 152 -13.69 -19.04 -1.13
N ASP A 153 -13.95 -20.33 -0.91
CA ASP A 153 -15.02 -20.79 -0.01
C ASP A 153 -14.79 -20.30 1.42
N TYR A 154 -13.54 -20.27 1.88
CA TYR A 154 -13.18 -19.66 3.17
C TYR A 154 -13.53 -18.17 3.20
N CYS A 155 -13.15 -17.41 2.17
CA CYS A 155 -13.44 -15.97 2.08
C CYS A 155 -14.96 -15.72 2.11
N ALA A 156 -15.71 -16.48 1.31
CA ALA A 156 -17.15 -16.36 1.16
C ALA A 156 -17.92 -16.65 2.46
N LYS A 157 -17.39 -17.51 3.34
CA LYS A 157 -17.98 -17.85 4.63
C LYS A 157 -17.52 -16.96 5.79
N ASN A 158 -16.27 -16.48 5.74
CA ASN A 158 -15.64 -15.89 6.93
C ASN A 158 -15.28 -14.42 6.79
N LEU A 159 -15.10 -13.90 5.58
CA LEU A 159 -14.51 -12.57 5.37
C LEU A 159 -15.49 -11.52 4.81
N LEU A 160 -16.68 -11.93 4.35
CA LEU A 160 -17.72 -11.00 3.88
C LEU A 160 -18.58 -10.42 5.01
N LYS A 161 -17.94 -10.17 6.16
CA LYS A 161 -18.54 -9.70 7.42
C LYS A 161 -17.58 -8.73 8.11
N LYS A 162 -18.06 -8.01 9.13
CA LYS A 162 -17.20 -7.17 9.96
C LYS A 162 -16.14 -8.02 10.68
N SER A 163 -14.89 -7.59 10.63
CA SER A 163 -13.79 -8.15 11.41
C SER A 163 -13.08 -7.06 12.20
N ASP A 164 -12.96 -7.24 13.52
CA ASP A 164 -12.22 -6.35 14.40
C ASP A 164 -10.85 -6.96 14.75
N GLY A 165 -9.82 -6.12 14.88
CA GLY A 165 -8.45 -6.57 15.14
C GLY A 165 -7.49 -5.40 15.40
N GLU A 166 -6.19 -5.63 15.26
CA GLU A 166 -5.19 -4.57 15.33
C GLU A 166 -5.14 -3.77 14.02
N TYR A 167 -5.53 -2.50 14.07
CA TYR A 167 -5.47 -1.56 12.96
C TYR A 167 -4.21 -0.67 13.04
N LEU A 168 -4.15 0.45 12.30
CA LEU A 168 -2.95 1.30 12.20
C LEU A 168 -2.43 1.86 13.53
N TRP A 169 -3.33 2.29 14.43
CA TRP A 169 -2.96 2.98 15.67
C TRP A 169 -3.59 2.34 16.92
N GLY A 170 -4.03 1.09 16.80
CA GLY A 170 -4.71 0.38 17.88
C GLY A 170 -5.86 -0.48 17.37
N PRO A 171 -6.72 -0.97 18.26
CA PRO A 171 -7.88 -1.80 17.88
C PRO A 171 -8.82 -1.06 16.92
N GLY A 172 -9.29 -1.76 15.90
CA GLY A 172 -10.20 -1.19 14.91
C GLY A 172 -10.74 -2.24 13.95
N GLU A 173 -11.53 -1.80 12.98
CA GLU A 173 -12.08 -2.67 11.96
C GLU A 173 -11.05 -2.95 10.86
N ILE A 174 -10.75 -4.24 10.65
CA ILE A 174 -9.74 -4.77 9.72
C ILE A 174 -10.36 -5.49 8.51
N THR A 175 -11.69 -5.40 8.34
CA THR A 175 -12.42 -6.00 7.21
C THR A 175 -11.71 -5.74 5.87
N PRO A 176 -11.57 -6.74 4.98
CA PRO A 176 -10.90 -6.53 3.71
C PRO A 176 -11.62 -5.50 2.84
N ALA A 177 -10.87 -4.74 2.07
CA ALA A 177 -11.44 -3.77 1.13
C ALA A 177 -11.99 -4.45 -0.13
N MET A 178 -11.34 -5.56 -0.53
CA MET A 178 -11.63 -6.27 -1.77
C MET A 178 -11.48 -7.80 -1.58
N CYS A 179 -12.43 -8.55 -2.14
CA CYS A 179 -12.35 -10.01 -2.30
C CYS A 179 -12.59 -10.41 -3.76
N SER A 180 -11.52 -10.88 -4.42
CA SER A 180 -11.57 -11.51 -5.74
C SER A 180 -11.65 -13.04 -5.56
N MET A 181 -12.78 -13.64 -5.92
CA MET A 181 -13.10 -15.04 -5.63
C MET A 181 -13.40 -15.81 -6.93
N GLU A 182 -12.65 -16.89 -7.17
CA GLU A 182 -12.89 -17.81 -8.29
C GLU A 182 -13.32 -19.21 -7.82
N ARG A 183 -14.12 -19.90 -8.65
CA ARG A 183 -14.46 -21.32 -8.45
C ARG A 183 -15.01 -21.66 -7.06
N LEU A 184 -15.93 -20.82 -6.57
CA LEU A 184 -16.67 -21.09 -5.35
C LEU A 184 -17.48 -22.38 -5.48
N SER A 185 -17.53 -23.15 -4.40
CA SER A 185 -18.36 -24.35 -4.25
C SER A 185 -19.44 -24.19 -3.18
N VAL A 186 -19.41 -23.08 -2.45
CA VAL A 186 -20.33 -22.77 -1.34
C VAL A 186 -21.08 -21.48 -1.62
N GLN A 187 -22.29 -21.38 -1.06
CA GLN A 187 -23.02 -20.12 -1.09
C GLN A 187 -22.34 -19.10 -0.14
N PRO A 188 -22.00 -17.90 -0.63
CA PRO A 188 -21.46 -16.82 0.20
C PRO A 188 -22.43 -16.37 1.30
N ASP A 189 -21.89 -16.10 2.49
CA ASP A 189 -22.61 -15.47 3.61
C ASP A 189 -22.25 -13.98 3.69
N VAL A 190 -22.94 -13.17 2.87
CA VAL A 190 -22.68 -11.73 2.76
C VAL A 190 -23.39 -10.97 3.88
N GLN A 191 -22.64 -10.51 4.88
CA GLN A 191 -23.15 -9.68 5.97
C GLN A 191 -22.84 -8.20 5.79
N ARG A 192 -21.71 -7.87 5.11
CA ARG A 192 -21.38 -6.50 4.67
C ARG A 192 -21.51 -6.39 3.16
N LYS A 193 -22.27 -5.40 2.70
CA LYS A 193 -22.61 -5.20 1.28
C LYS A 193 -21.68 -4.25 0.55
N ASP A 194 -20.87 -3.49 1.26
CA ASP A 194 -20.01 -2.47 0.68
C ASP A 194 -18.59 -2.98 0.36
N ILE A 195 -18.19 -4.13 0.94
CA ILE A 195 -16.98 -4.87 0.54
C ILE A 195 -17.03 -5.10 -0.98
N ALA A 196 -15.94 -4.74 -1.67
CA ALA A 196 -15.86 -4.92 -3.11
C ALA A 196 -15.62 -6.38 -3.47
N ILE A 197 -16.37 -6.88 -4.45
CA ILE A 197 -16.37 -8.29 -4.85
C ILE A 197 -16.09 -8.40 -6.35
N LEU A 198 -15.08 -9.19 -6.70
CA LEU A 198 -14.84 -9.67 -8.05
C LEU A 198 -15.11 -11.17 -8.08
N SER A 199 -16.25 -11.54 -8.63
CA SER A 199 -16.67 -12.95 -8.77
C SER A 199 -16.31 -13.45 -10.16
N VAL A 200 -15.47 -14.49 -10.25
CA VAL A 200 -14.96 -14.98 -11.54
C VAL A 200 -15.27 -16.46 -11.77
N GLY A 201 -15.98 -16.76 -12.86
CA GLY A 201 -16.27 -18.12 -13.29
C GLY A 201 -17.15 -18.91 -12.30
N ASN A 202 -17.89 -18.22 -11.43
CA ASN A 202 -18.82 -18.80 -10.49
C ASN A 202 -20.20 -18.99 -11.14
N SER A 203 -20.99 -19.96 -10.65
CA SER A 203 -22.31 -20.24 -11.20
C SER A 203 -23.30 -19.09 -10.92
N ASP A 204 -24.38 -19.03 -11.69
CA ASP A 204 -25.44 -18.03 -11.50
C ASP A 204 -26.09 -18.14 -10.11
N GLU A 205 -26.23 -19.36 -9.58
CA GLU A 205 -26.76 -19.60 -8.25
C GLU A 205 -25.87 -19.02 -7.16
N ILE A 206 -24.54 -19.13 -7.31
CA ILE A 206 -23.58 -18.53 -6.38
C ILE A 206 -23.59 -17.00 -6.54
N ASN A 207 -23.57 -16.51 -7.78
CA ASN A 207 -23.58 -15.08 -8.07
C ASN A 207 -24.85 -14.38 -7.55
N ALA A 208 -25.97 -15.11 -7.44
CA ALA A 208 -27.19 -14.59 -6.84
C ALA A 208 -27.03 -14.19 -5.36
N ALA A 209 -26.09 -14.80 -4.62
CA ALA A 209 -25.80 -14.43 -3.22
C ALA A 209 -25.15 -13.05 -3.10
N PHE A 210 -24.44 -12.60 -4.13
CA PHE A 210 -23.84 -11.26 -4.17
C PHE A 210 -24.84 -10.17 -4.59
N LYS A 211 -26.09 -10.53 -4.91
CA LYS A 211 -27.11 -9.57 -5.34
C LYS A 211 -27.35 -8.52 -4.24
N GLY A 212 -27.12 -7.26 -4.59
CA GLY A 212 -27.28 -6.12 -3.68
C GLY A 212 -26.01 -5.72 -2.93
N CYS A 213 -24.85 -6.33 -3.23
CA CYS A 213 -23.57 -5.71 -2.91
C CYS A 213 -23.40 -4.42 -3.72
N GLU A 214 -22.85 -3.38 -3.10
CA GLU A 214 -22.70 -2.05 -3.68
C GLU A 214 -21.63 -2.06 -4.78
N ASN A 215 -20.58 -2.84 -4.58
CA ASN A 215 -19.41 -2.91 -5.43
C ASN A 215 -19.19 -4.35 -5.92
N LEU A 216 -19.82 -4.69 -7.06
CA LEU A 216 -19.78 -6.05 -7.60
C LEU A 216 -19.35 -6.05 -9.08
N LEU A 217 -18.35 -6.86 -9.40
CA LEU A 217 -17.95 -7.19 -10.76
C LEU A 217 -18.01 -8.71 -10.95
N ILE A 218 -18.85 -9.16 -11.89
CA ILE A 218 -18.96 -10.59 -12.26
C ILE A 218 -18.31 -10.78 -13.63
N LYS A 219 -17.44 -11.79 -13.77
CA LYS A 219 -16.77 -12.13 -15.03
C LYS A 219 -16.71 -13.65 -15.21
N ASP A 220 -16.62 -14.09 -16.47
CA ASP A 220 -16.40 -15.51 -16.76
C ASP A 220 -14.93 -15.92 -16.65
N LYS A 221 -14.01 -14.98 -16.90
CA LYS A 221 -12.57 -15.23 -16.98
C LYS A 221 -11.76 -14.19 -16.21
N ALA A 222 -10.75 -14.69 -15.50
CA ALA A 222 -9.84 -13.89 -14.71
C ALA A 222 -8.84 -13.15 -15.60
N GLU A 223 -8.76 -11.83 -15.45
CA GLU A 223 -7.74 -10.99 -16.07
C GLU A 223 -7.19 -10.02 -15.02
N TYR A 224 -6.61 -10.58 -13.95
CA TYR A 224 -6.35 -9.85 -12.71
C TYR A 224 -5.61 -8.53 -12.90
N GLU A 225 -4.60 -8.46 -13.77
CA GLU A 225 -3.90 -7.20 -14.02
C GLU A 225 -4.80 -6.10 -14.61
N LYS A 226 -5.74 -6.46 -15.50
CA LYS A 226 -6.71 -5.52 -16.06
C LYS A 226 -7.79 -5.18 -15.05
N ASP A 227 -8.31 -6.21 -14.36
CA ASP A 227 -9.33 -6.08 -13.34
C ASP A 227 -8.81 -5.22 -12.17
N PHE A 228 -7.51 -5.31 -11.87
CA PHE A 228 -6.87 -4.50 -10.86
C PHE A 228 -6.95 -3.02 -11.19
N LYS A 229 -6.59 -2.65 -12.44
CA LYS A 229 -6.63 -1.26 -12.89
C LYS A 229 -8.06 -0.71 -12.99
N ALA A 230 -8.98 -1.50 -13.53
CA ALA A 230 -10.34 -1.05 -13.83
C ALA A 230 -11.28 -1.09 -12.60
N PHE A 231 -11.01 -1.97 -11.63
CA PHE A 231 -11.93 -2.23 -10.53
C PHE A 231 -11.23 -2.29 -9.17
N VAL A 232 -10.26 -3.17 -8.96
CA VAL A 232 -9.76 -3.50 -7.60
C VAL A 232 -9.04 -2.34 -6.92
N ARG A 233 -8.14 -1.65 -7.63
CA ARG A 233 -7.16 -0.73 -7.04
C ARG A 233 -7.76 0.43 -6.24
N LYS A 234 -9.03 0.76 -6.51
CA LYS A 234 -9.68 1.96 -5.96
C LYS A 234 -10.25 1.76 -4.56
N PHE A 235 -10.43 0.53 -4.09
CA PHE A 235 -11.09 0.30 -2.81
C PHE A 235 -10.11 0.37 -1.65
N LYS A 236 -10.50 1.11 -0.61
CA LYS A 236 -9.74 1.29 0.63
C LYS A 236 -10.69 1.15 1.82
N MET A 237 -10.43 0.23 2.75
CA MET A 237 -11.20 0.10 4.00
C MET A 237 -10.58 0.99 5.08
N TRP A 238 -11.01 2.25 5.15
CA TRP A 238 -10.52 3.23 6.10
C TRP A 238 -11.38 3.24 7.37
N CYS A 239 -10.83 2.76 8.48
CA CYS A 239 -11.50 2.73 9.79
C CYS A 239 -12.94 2.17 9.74
N GLY A 240 -13.17 1.10 8.96
CA GLY A 240 -14.49 0.46 8.79
C GLY A 240 -15.37 1.04 7.68
N HIS A 241 -14.90 2.07 6.96
CA HIS A 241 -15.59 2.68 5.83
C HIS A 241 -14.86 2.40 4.52
N ILE A 242 -15.58 1.93 3.51
CA ILE A 242 -15.06 1.87 2.14
C ILE A 242 -14.94 3.29 1.58
N GLU A 243 -13.72 3.68 1.27
CA GLU A 243 -13.38 4.88 0.52
C GLU A 243 -12.91 4.48 -0.88
N LEU A 244 -13.26 5.31 -1.86
CA LEU A 244 -12.83 5.14 -3.25
C LEU A 244 -11.67 6.08 -3.54
N GLU A 245 -10.57 5.51 -3.99
CA GLU A 245 -9.46 6.30 -4.46
C GLU A 245 -9.73 6.90 -5.84
N PRO A 246 -9.21 8.11 -6.08
CA PRO A 246 -9.36 8.77 -7.35
C PRO A 246 -8.59 8.05 -8.46
N ASP A 247 -9.20 7.99 -9.64
CA ASP A 247 -8.46 7.75 -10.87
C ASP A 247 -7.90 9.07 -11.39
N PHE A 248 -6.61 9.33 -11.11
CA PHE A 248 -5.95 10.55 -11.57
C PHE A 248 -5.89 10.67 -13.09
N GLU A 249 -5.90 9.55 -13.83
CA GLU A 249 -5.92 9.63 -15.29
C GLU A 249 -7.24 10.23 -15.77
N GLU A 250 -8.37 9.73 -15.24
CA GLU A 250 -9.73 10.20 -15.53
C GLU A 250 -9.97 11.63 -15.03
N LEU A 251 -9.43 11.99 -13.86
CA LEU A 251 -9.50 13.35 -13.32
C LEU A 251 -8.62 14.35 -14.07
N GLY A 252 -7.79 13.88 -15.01
CA GLY A 252 -6.82 14.73 -15.70
C GLY A 252 -5.78 15.31 -14.73
N MET A 253 -5.41 14.56 -13.70
CA MET A 253 -4.34 14.89 -12.78
C MET A 253 -3.05 14.13 -13.13
N VAL A 254 -1.94 14.68 -12.67
CA VAL A 254 -0.62 14.07 -12.71
C VAL A 254 -0.19 13.80 -11.28
N GLU A 255 0.26 12.57 -11.02
CA GLU A 255 1.13 12.25 -9.90
C GLU A 255 2.49 11.91 -10.47
N GLU A 256 3.52 12.63 -10.02
CA GLU A 256 4.87 12.48 -10.52
C GLU A 256 5.82 12.24 -9.34
N PRO A 257 6.37 11.02 -9.19
CA PRO A 257 7.43 10.79 -8.22
C PRO A 257 8.71 11.51 -8.69
N GLY A 258 9.42 12.10 -7.74
CA GLY A 258 10.70 12.73 -8.02
C GLY A 258 11.64 12.61 -6.84
N MET A 259 12.93 12.75 -7.13
CA MET A 259 13.95 12.84 -6.10
C MET A 259 14.95 13.92 -6.48
N THR A 260 15.65 14.43 -5.48
CA THR A 260 16.80 15.33 -5.68
C THR A 260 17.88 15.00 -4.68
N GLU A 261 19.12 15.30 -5.03
CA GLU A 261 20.26 15.17 -4.13
C GLU A 261 20.51 16.52 -3.45
N VAL A 262 20.59 16.53 -2.12
CA VAL A 262 20.83 17.73 -1.33
C VAL A 262 22.18 17.62 -0.60
N GLN A 263 22.79 18.77 -0.34
CA GLN A 263 23.94 18.84 0.55
C GLN A 263 23.47 18.66 1.98
N THR A 264 24.01 17.65 2.66
CA THR A 264 23.71 17.36 4.05
C THR A 264 24.17 18.51 4.93
N SER A 265 23.24 19.12 5.67
CA SER A 265 23.52 20.22 6.57
C SER A 265 24.06 19.70 7.91
N PRO A 266 24.81 20.53 8.68
CA PRO A 266 25.21 20.16 10.04
C PRO A 266 24.05 19.90 11.01
N ARG A 267 22.81 20.31 10.64
CA ARG A 267 21.60 20.04 11.43
C ARG A 267 21.04 18.64 11.18
N ASN A 268 21.52 17.92 10.18
CA ASN A 268 21.00 16.59 9.87
C ASN A 268 21.43 15.57 10.93
N MET A 269 20.45 14.99 11.62
CA MET A 269 20.71 13.98 12.64
C MET A 269 20.81 12.57 12.07
N ARG A 270 20.19 12.31 10.91
CA ARG A 270 20.10 11.00 10.25
C ARG A 270 21.32 10.72 9.38
N TYR A 271 21.55 11.54 8.36
CA TYR A 271 22.60 11.35 7.37
C TYR A 271 23.95 11.91 7.87
N LYS A 272 25.04 11.26 7.46
CA LYS A 272 26.42 11.66 7.80
C LYS A 272 27.28 11.87 6.56
N GLU A 273 26.81 11.39 5.42
CA GLU A 273 27.38 11.56 4.10
C GLU A 273 27.28 13.04 3.67
N PRO A 274 28.19 13.53 2.80
CA PRO A 274 28.15 14.92 2.31
C PRO A 274 26.85 15.27 1.58
N THR A 275 26.24 14.29 0.90
CA THR A 275 24.96 14.42 0.22
C THR A 275 24.06 13.23 0.51
N HIS A 276 22.76 13.43 0.36
CA HIS A 276 21.78 12.36 0.36
C HIS A 276 20.58 12.71 -0.52
N LYS A 277 19.78 11.70 -0.85
CA LYS A 277 18.59 11.85 -1.67
C LYS A 277 17.38 12.23 -0.81
N VAL A 278 16.57 13.14 -1.32
CA VAL A 278 15.25 13.47 -0.79
C VAL A 278 14.20 13.16 -1.86
N GLY A 279 13.22 12.33 -1.51
CA GLY A 279 12.09 12.00 -2.37
C GLY A 279 10.92 12.95 -2.18
N TYR A 280 10.11 13.08 -3.22
CA TYR A 280 8.86 13.83 -3.19
C TYR A 280 7.88 13.28 -4.22
N PHE A 281 6.61 13.62 -4.03
CA PHE A 281 5.55 13.37 -5.00
C PHE A 281 4.89 14.69 -5.37
N ALA A 282 4.87 14.99 -6.67
CA ALA A 282 4.27 16.19 -7.22
C ALA A 282 2.88 15.88 -7.78
N TYR A 283 1.90 16.74 -7.47
CA TYR A 283 0.50 16.61 -7.85
C TYR A 283 0.01 17.89 -8.49
N TYR A 284 -0.55 17.79 -9.70
CA TYR A 284 -1.05 18.93 -10.46
C TYR A 284 -2.01 18.50 -11.58
N ASN A 285 -2.79 19.43 -12.11
CA ASN A 285 -3.66 19.15 -13.27
C ASN A 285 -2.83 19.04 -14.57
N LYS A 286 -3.19 18.12 -15.46
CA LYS A 286 -2.61 18.01 -16.80
C LYS A 286 -2.73 19.36 -17.52
N GLY A 287 -1.62 19.81 -18.11
CA GLY A 287 -1.53 21.11 -18.79
C GLY A 287 -1.44 22.34 -17.87
N LEU A 288 -1.34 22.15 -16.54
CA LEU A 288 -1.16 23.26 -15.60
C LEU A 288 0.16 24.00 -15.85
N LEU A 289 1.25 23.25 -16.06
CA LEU A 289 2.61 23.78 -16.16
C LEU A 289 2.94 24.38 -17.54
N ASP A 290 2.08 24.15 -18.55
CA ASP A 290 2.26 24.61 -19.93
C ASP A 290 1.91 26.09 -20.14
N LYS A 291 1.37 26.75 -19.10
CA LYS A 291 0.87 28.12 -19.13
C LYS A 291 1.81 29.09 -18.41
N ASP A 292 1.25 30.06 -17.70
CA ASP A 292 1.97 30.98 -16.83
C ASP A 292 2.57 30.27 -15.61
N PRO A 293 3.64 30.82 -15.01
CA PRO A 293 4.20 30.30 -13.77
C PRO A 293 3.14 30.12 -12.67
N VAL A 294 3.15 28.96 -12.02
CA VAL A 294 2.10 28.56 -11.06
C VAL A 294 2.57 28.62 -9.61
N PRO A 295 1.67 28.81 -8.63
CA PRO A 295 2.01 28.66 -7.23
C PRO A 295 2.53 27.25 -6.93
N LEU A 296 3.55 27.19 -6.06
CA LEU A 296 4.03 25.96 -5.44
C LEU A 296 3.57 25.90 -3.99
N VAL A 297 2.98 24.78 -3.58
CA VAL A 297 2.70 24.45 -2.18
C VAL A 297 3.49 23.20 -1.82
N VAL A 298 4.39 23.33 -0.84
CA VAL A 298 5.18 22.20 -0.34
C VAL A 298 4.52 21.62 0.92
N GLY A 299 4.31 20.31 0.93
CA GLY A 299 3.61 19.59 2.00
C GLY A 299 4.54 18.73 2.85
N PHE A 300 4.32 18.75 4.17
CA PHE A 300 5.04 17.95 5.16
C PHE A 300 4.08 17.14 6.05
N HIS A 301 4.22 15.81 6.07
CA HIS A 301 3.32 14.90 6.78
C HIS A 301 3.53 14.87 8.32
N GLY A 302 2.61 14.23 9.05
CA GLY A 302 2.76 14.00 10.50
C GLY A 302 3.87 13.03 10.86
N GLY A 303 4.25 12.98 12.14
CA GLY A 303 5.22 11.99 12.62
C GLY A 303 4.67 10.57 12.51
N GLY A 304 5.44 9.65 11.93
CA GLY A 304 5.02 8.26 11.73
C GLY A 304 4.25 7.99 10.43
N ASP A 305 3.97 9.04 9.64
CA ASP A 305 3.27 8.93 8.36
C ASP A 305 4.26 8.98 7.17
N SER A 306 3.73 9.11 5.95
CA SER A 306 4.50 9.37 4.73
C SER A 306 3.87 10.48 3.89
N SER A 307 4.57 10.91 2.84
CA SER A 307 4.05 11.90 1.87
C SER A 307 2.67 11.51 1.29
N MET A 308 2.47 10.20 1.09
CA MET A 308 1.23 9.63 0.58
C MET A 308 0.07 9.75 1.55
N TYR A 309 0.32 9.71 2.87
CA TYR A 309 -0.74 9.96 3.86
C TYR A 309 -1.28 11.38 3.73
N LEU A 310 -0.39 12.38 3.72
CA LEU A 310 -0.79 13.78 3.60
C LEU A 310 -1.55 14.03 2.29
N THR A 311 -1.17 13.34 1.23
CA THR A 311 -1.84 13.47 -0.06
C THR A 311 -3.20 12.75 -0.05
N PHE A 312 -3.22 11.43 0.10
CA PHE A 312 -4.40 10.59 -0.15
C PHE A 312 -5.35 10.47 1.02
N VAL A 313 -4.84 10.52 2.25
CA VAL A 313 -5.69 10.41 3.45
C VAL A 313 -6.17 11.79 3.89
N ALA A 314 -5.29 12.80 3.90
CA ALA A 314 -5.68 14.15 4.27
C ALA A 314 -6.27 14.98 3.10
N GLY A 315 -6.29 14.43 1.88
CA GLY A 315 -7.03 15.01 0.74
C GLY A 315 -6.35 16.19 0.05
N TRP A 316 -5.04 16.39 0.20
CA TRP A 316 -4.35 17.52 -0.45
C TRP A 316 -4.39 17.47 -1.98
N TRP A 317 -4.52 16.28 -2.58
CA TRP A 317 -4.73 16.16 -4.02
C TRP A 317 -6.03 16.84 -4.47
N GLU A 318 -7.10 16.76 -3.68
CA GLU A 318 -8.39 17.39 -4.01
C GLU A 318 -8.27 18.91 -4.03
N ILE A 319 -7.54 19.45 -3.06
CA ILE A 319 -7.32 20.87 -2.92
C ILE A 319 -6.49 21.39 -4.08
N CYS A 320 -5.39 20.71 -4.44
CA CYS A 320 -4.56 21.13 -5.58
C CYS A 320 -5.30 21.01 -6.91
N HIS A 321 -6.12 19.96 -7.08
CA HIS A 321 -6.97 19.77 -8.25
C HIS A 321 -7.97 20.92 -8.40
N ARG A 322 -8.71 21.23 -7.33
CA ARG A 322 -9.79 22.22 -7.31
C ARG A 322 -9.29 23.64 -7.57
N TYR A 323 -8.16 24.00 -6.98
CA TYR A 323 -7.66 25.38 -7.03
C TYR A 323 -6.52 25.60 -8.04
N GLY A 324 -6.02 24.54 -8.69
CA GLY A 324 -5.08 24.66 -9.80
C GLY A 324 -3.69 25.18 -9.40
N PHE A 325 -3.03 24.49 -8.46
CA PHE A 325 -1.65 24.78 -8.09
C PHE A 325 -0.79 23.51 -8.09
N LEU A 326 0.53 23.68 -8.13
CA LEU A 326 1.48 22.57 -7.98
C LEU A 326 1.63 22.25 -6.50
N PHE A 327 1.18 21.06 -6.08
CA PHE A 327 1.42 20.54 -4.75
C PHE A 327 2.59 19.55 -4.77
N VAL A 328 3.55 19.69 -3.86
CA VAL A 328 4.68 18.76 -3.76
C VAL A 328 4.81 18.30 -2.31
N SER A 329 4.52 17.02 -2.05
CA SER A 329 4.69 16.44 -0.72
C SER A 329 6.08 15.81 -0.60
N LEU A 330 6.87 16.25 0.38
CA LEU A 330 8.20 15.68 0.65
C LEU A 330 8.08 14.39 1.46
N GLU A 331 8.85 13.38 1.06
CA GLU A 331 8.92 12.09 1.74
C GLU A 331 9.96 12.12 2.87
N ASN A 332 9.68 11.43 3.98
CA ASN A 332 10.56 11.31 5.14
C ASN A 332 11.17 12.65 5.59
N HIS A 333 10.40 13.75 5.51
CA HIS A 333 10.90 15.11 5.78
C HIS A 333 11.45 15.31 7.20
N GLN A 334 11.13 14.40 8.12
CA GLN A 334 11.77 14.32 9.44
C GLN A 334 13.29 14.24 9.38
N ASP A 335 13.83 13.64 8.32
CA ASP A 335 15.26 13.47 8.10
C ASP A 335 15.86 14.59 7.23
N VAL A 336 15.06 15.63 6.92
CA VAL A 336 15.41 16.75 6.02
C VAL A 336 15.25 18.10 6.74
N PRO A 337 16.26 18.61 7.47
CA PRO A 337 16.25 19.94 8.09
C PRO A 337 15.90 21.10 7.14
N GLY A 338 15.43 22.23 7.68
CA GLY A 338 15.03 23.42 6.89
C GLY A 338 16.02 23.83 5.79
N PRO A 339 17.34 23.95 6.05
CA PRO A 339 18.31 24.30 5.01
C PRO A 339 18.35 23.33 3.82
N GLU A 340 18.06 22.04 4.05
CA GLU A 340 17.98 21.02 3.00
C GLU A 340 16.63 21.06 2.29
N ALA A 341 15.54 21.30 3.02
CA ALA A 341 14.22 21.51 2.43
C ALA A 341 14.21 22.69 1.46
N ILE A 342 14.93 23.78 1.76
CA ILE A 342 15.12 24.91 0.83
C ILE A 342 15.87 24.49 -0.44
N GLN A 343 16.87 23.60 -0.34
CA GLN A 343 17.53 23.06 -1.54
C GLN A 343 16.56 22.27 -2.41
N VAL A 344 15.63 21.52 -1.80
CA VAL A 344 14.54 20.85 -2.54
C VAL A 344 13.63 21.88 -3.22
N VAL A 345 13.24 22.96 -2.54
CA VAL A 345 12.44 24.05 -3.15
C VAL A 345 13.16 24.68 -4.35
N GLU A 346 14.46 24.95 -4.24
CA GLU A 346 15.23 25.49 -5.36
C GLU A 346 15.38 24.49 -6.52
N HIS A 347 15.43 23.20 -6.23
CA HIS A 347 15.34 22.15 -7.25
C HIS A 347 13.97 22.18 -7.95
N LEU A 348 12.88 22.24 -7.19
CA LEU A 348 11.51 22.26 -7.73
C LEU A 348 11.27 23.49 -8.63
N LYS A 349 11.80 24.66 -8.26
CA LYS A 349 11.74 25.89 -9.08
C LYS A 349 12.50 25.79 -10.41
N LYS A 350 13.52 24.93 -10.49
CA LYS A 350 14.24 24.65 -11.75
C LYS A 350 13.52 23.62 -12.60
N LYS A 351 12.91 22.63 -11.95
CA LYS A 351 12.24 21.51 -12.61
C LYS A 351 10.87 21.90 -13.18
N TYR A 352 10.11 22.69 -12.45
CA TYR A 352 8.73 23.04 -12.78
C TYR A 352 8.60 24.55 -13.05
N ASN A 353 7.59 24.92 -13.84
CA ASN A 353 7.27 26.33 -14.15
C ASN A 353 6.61 27.04 -12.95
N VAL A 354 7.38 27.27 -11.90
CA VAL A 354 6.92 27.82 -10.61
C VAL A 354 7.04 29.34 -10.60
N ASP A 355 6.01 30.01 -10.10
CA ASP A 355 6.09 31.41 -9.71
C ASP A 355 6.89 31.55 -8.40
N ALA A 356 8.13 32.02 -8.52
CA ALA A 356 9.04 32.18 -7.39
C ALA A 356 8.53 33.16 -6.31
N LYS A 357 7.50 33.99 -6.59
CA LYS A 357 6.87 34.88 -5.60
C LYS A 357 5.71 34.23 -4.84
N ARG A 358 5.26 33.05 -5.27
CA ARG A 358 4.12 32.31 -4.71
C ARG A 358 4.53 30.89 -4.34
N VAL A 359 5.47 30.80 -3.39
CA VAL A 359 5.90 29.54 -2.78
C VAL A 359 5.38 29.49 -1.36
N TYR A 360 4.60 28.47 -1.04
CA TYR A 360 3.97 28.26 0.25
C TYR A 360 4.38 26.91 0.84
N ALA A 361 4.27 26.79 2.15
CA ALA A 361 4.49 25.54 2.87
C ALA A 361 3.26 25.22 3.73
N THR A 362 2.96 23.93 3.85
CA THR A 362 1.88 23.41 4.69
C THR A 362 2.30 22.09 5.34
N GLY A 363 1.71 21.77 6.48
CA GLY A 363 1.99 20.51 7.15
C GLY A 363 1.11 20.27 8.37
N PHE A 364 1.12 19.02 8.83
CA PHE A 364 0.34 18.56 9.97
C PHE A 364 1.25 18.10 11.11
N SER A 365 0.96 18.53 12.35
CA SER A 365 1.71 18.13 13.55
C SER A 365 3.22 18.40 13.40
N MET A 366 4.08 17.38 13.41
CA MET A 366 5.51 17.51 13.12
C MET A 366 5.77 18.20 11.76
N GLY A 367 4.93 17.95 10.76
CA GLY A 367 4.96 18.66 9.49
C GLY A 367 4.68 20.15 9.61
N SER A 368 3.81 20.58 10.54
CA SER A 368 3.65 22.01 10.85
C SER A 368 4.91 22.59 11.50
N GLY A 369 5.59 21.81 12.35
CA GLY A 369 6.91 22.18 12.88
C GLY A 369 7.93 22.41 11.76
N LYS A 370 7.93 21.55 10.74
CA LYS A 370 8.77 21.71 9.54
C LYS A 370 8.43 22.97 8.74
N THR A 371 7.16 23.36 8.64
CA THR A 371 6.79 24.60 7.94
C THR A 371 7.30 25.87 8.62
N TRP A 372 7.61 25.80 9.93
CA TRP A 372 8.08 26.94 10.71
C TRP A 372 9.60 27.07 10.77
N ASP A 373 10.34 25.96 10.56
CA ASP A 373 11.81 25.89 10.45
C ASP A 373 12.29 26.47 9.11
#